data_AF-A0A543JR43-F1
#
_entry.id   AF-A0A543JR43-F1
#
_cell.length_a   1.000
_cell.length_b   1.000
_cell.length_c   1.000
_cell.angle_alpha   90.00
_cell.angle_beta   90.00
_cell.angle_gamma   90.00
#
_symmetry.space_group_name_H-M   'P 1'
#
loop_
_entity.id
_entity.type
_entity.pdbx_description
1 polymer ?
#
loop_
_entity_poly.entity_id
_entity_poly.type
_entity_poly.pdbx_seq_one_letter_code
_entity_poly.pdbx_strand_id
1 'polypeptide(L)'
;MVQAPLIRATESASPCRSGVRRPARRRLPRLLGVLLGVLAAAGCFPVAEMEALESRIVEAGYTDVGVGHIMSTSGFDTVTVMAVEPSTTDEGAEIARLVWDTYPDEVDEVVVTLNGVSRSATRDQMLQAFGPRPLQPNPDEDTDLGDILLRVVGAALVLVVLIKVLSLLGRLGRR
;
A
#
# COMPACT_ATOMS: atom_id res chain seq x y z
N MET A 1 -4.43 68.22 -7.22
CA MET A 1 -4.34 68.69 -5.82
C MET A 1 -4.36 67.42 -4.97
N VAL A 2 -3.32 66.98 -4.28
CA VAL A 2 -2.38 67.68 -3.41
C VAL A 2 -0.96 67.12 -3.60
N GLN A 3 0.00 68.01 -3.35
CA GLN A 3 1.40 68.00 -3.70
C GLN A 3 2.22 67.75 -2.42
N ALA A 4 3.11 66.74 -2.46
CA ALA A 4 4.48 66.70 -1.91
C ALA A 4 4.71 66.87 -0.37
N PRO A 5 5.95 66.78 0.19
CA PRO A 5 7.14 65.96 -0.13
C PRO A 5 7.89 65.40 1.13
N LEU A 6 9.02 64.72 0.85
CA LEU A 6 10.30 64.66 1.60
C LEU A 6 10.26 64.44 3.13
N ILE A 7 10.88 63.35 3.63
CA ILE A 7 12.07 63.42 4.52
C ILE A 7 12.99 62.20 4.28
N ARG A 8 14.27 62.54 4.20
CA ARG A 8 15.51 61.79 4.03
C ARG A 8 16.03 61.29 5.38
N ALA A 9 16.50 60.05 5.50
CA ALA A 9 17.63 59.72 6.37
C ALA A 9 18.24 58.35 5.99
N THR A 10 19.53 58.42 5.73
CA THR A 10 20.49 57.34 5.55
C THR A 10 20.72 56.60 6.87
N GLU A 11 20.69 55.26 6.86
CA GLU A 11 21.44 54.49 7.84
C GLU A 11 22.17 53.32 7.18
N SER A 12 23.49 53.50 7.16
CA SER A 12 24.49 52.50 6.81
C SER A 12 24.64 51.54 7.99
N ALA A 13 24.28 50.28 7.80
CA ALA A 13 24.69 49.19 8.68
C ALA A 13 25.21 48.02 7.84
N SER A 14 26.53 47.92 7.78
CA SER A 14 27.31 46.82 7.21
C SER A 14 27.18 45.54 8.09
N PRO A 15 27.75 44.39 7.70
CA PRO A 15 27.06 43.11 7.65
C PRO A 15 27.34 42.27 8.90
N CYS A 16 26.30 41.96 9.68
CA CYS A 16 26.38 40.87 10.65
C CYS A 16 26.33 39.54 9.91
N ARG A 17 27.52 39.07 9.54
CA ARG A 17 27.87 37.73 9.05
C ARG A 17 27.37 36.68 10.06
N SER A 18 26.10 36.30 9.94
CA SER A 18 25.55 35.16 10.66
C SER A 18 26.14 33.90 10.04
N GLY A 19 27.21 33.41 10.67
CA GLY A 19 27.75 32.08 10.42
C GLY A 19 26.68 31.06 10.76
N VAL A 20 25.87 30.70 9.76
CA VAL A 20 25.00 29.52 9.81
C VAL A 20 25.93 28.32 9.88
N ARG A 21 26.23 27.89 11.11
CA ARG A 21 26.85 26.59 11.39
C ARG A 21 25.89 25.55 10.86
N ARG A 22 26.15 25.04 9.65
CA ARG A 22 25.46 23.88 9.11
C ARG A 22 25.69 22.73 10.10
N PRO A 23 24.66 22.22 10.80
CA PRO A 23 24.83 21.02 11.60
C PRO A 23 25.26 19.89 10.66
N ALA A 24 26.20 19.08 11.14
CA ALA A 24 26.86 18.02 10.40
C ALA A 24 25.87 17.03 9.77
N ARG A 25 25.44 17.28 8.53
CA ARG A 25 24.72 16.35 7.65
C ARG A 25 25.66 15.23 7.16
N ARG A 26 26.17 14.36 8.03
CA ARG A 26 27.05 13.25 7.59
C ARG A 26 26.62 11.84 7.99
N ARG A 27 25.46 11.63 8.60
CA ARG A 27 24.95 10.26 8.86
C ARG A 27 23.45 10.02 8.63
N LEU A 28 22.69 11.02 8.19
CA LEU A 28 21.26 10.85 7.89
C LEU A 28 20.93 9.97 6.66
N PRO A 29 21.68 9.98 5.53
CA PRO A 29 21.22 9.29 4.32
C PRO A 29 21.23 7.76 4.45
N ARG A 30 22.09 7.20 5.34
CA ARG A 30 22.13 5.74 5.57
C ARG A 30 20.97 5.25 6.43
N LEU A 31 20.54 6.02 7.43
CA LEU A 31 19.36 5.67 8.22
C LEU A 31 18.09 5.78 7.39
N LEU A 32 18.01 6.79 6.51
CA LEU A 32 16.87 6.96 5.61
C LEU A 32 16.73 5.78 4.63
N GLY A 33 17.84 5.30 4.06
CA GLY A 33 17.83 4.13 3.17
C GLY A 33 17.43 2.83 3.87
N VAL A 34 17.89 2.60 5.11
CA VAL A 34 17.46 1.43 5.90
C VAL A 34 15.98 1.54 6.30
N LEU A 35 15.52 2.72 6.69
CA LEU A 35 14.11 2.94 7.04
C LEU A 35 13.19 2.74 5.83
N LEU A 36 13.56 3.24 4.65
CA LEU A 36 12.85 2.99 3.39
C LEU A 36 12.87 1.51 3.00
N GLY A 37 13.99 0.81 3.19
CA GLY A 37 14.09 -0.63 2.93
C GLY A 37 13.21 -1.46 3.87
N VAL A 38 13.12 -1.09 5.15
CA VAL A 38 12.25 -1.76 6.12
C VAL A 38 10.78 -1.44 5.87
N LEU A 39 10.43 -0.19 5.52
CA LEU A 39 9.05 0.15 5.12
C LEU A 39 8.62 -0.58 3.86
N ALA A 40 9.51 -0.73 2.87
CA ALA A 40 9.23 -1.49 1.66
C ALA A 40 9.03 -2.99 1.94
N ALA A 41 9.69 -3.54 2.96
CA ALA A 41 9.54 -4.95 3.34
C ALA A 41 8.34 -5.22 4.27
N ALA A 42 7.92 -4.23 5.06
CA ALA A 42 6.82 -4.37 6.03
C ALA A 42 5.43 -4.01 5.46
N GLY A 43 5.35 -3.55 4.20
CA GLY A 43 4.13 -3.00 3.60
C GLY A 43 3.59 -3.75 2.39
N CYS A 44 4.15 -4.91 2.03
CA CYS A 44 3.58 -5.74 0.98
C CYS A 44 2.41 -6.55 1.58
N PHE A 45 1.26 -5.90 1.80
CA PHE A 45 -0.01 -6.60 1.56
C PHE A 45 0.08 -7.23 0.16
N PRO A 46 -0.61 -8.34 -0.13
CA PRO A 46 -0.47 -9.02 -1.41
C PRO A 46 -1.10 -8.21 -2.55
N VAL A 47 -0.42 -7.13 -2.96
CA VAL A 47 -0.70 -6.34 -4.17
C VAL A 47 -0.75 -7.29 -5.38
N ALA A 48 0.04 -8.36 -5.35
CA ALA A 48 0.05 -9.42 -6.34
C ALA A 48 -1.32 -10.12 -6.51
N GLU A 49 -2.14 -10.22 -5.46
CA GLU A 49 -3.45 -10.88 -5.54
C GLU A 49 -4.51 -9.97 -6.15
N MET A 50 -4.49 -8.68 -5.80
CA MET A 50 -5.32 -7.67 -6.48
C MET A 50 -4.95 -7.55 -7.96
N GLU A 51 -3.65 -7.53 -8.29
CA GLU A 51 -3.17 -7.52 -9.68
C GLU A 51 -3.58 -8.80 -10.44
N ALA A 52 -3.54 -9.96 -9.79
CA ALA A 52 -3.97 -11.21 -10.41
C ALA A 52 -5.47 -11.21 -10.73
N LEU A 53 -6.30 -10.67 -9.82
CA LEU A 53 -7.73 -10.53 -10.06
C LEU A 53 -8.01 -9.52 -11.18
N GLU A 54 -7.35 -8.36 -11.16
CA GLU A 54 -7.47 -7.34 -12.20
C GLU A 54 -7.08 -7.92 -13.58
N SER A 55 -5.95 -8.64 -13.64
CA SER A 55 -5.49 -9.28 -14.88
C SER A 55 -6.50 -10.28 -15.44
N ARG A 56 -7.15 -11.08 -14.59
CA ARG A 56 -8.18 -12.04 -15.05
C ARG A 56 -9.45 -11.34 -15.53
N ILE A 57 -9.84 -10.25 -14.89
CA ILE A 57 -10.98 -9.43 -15.34
C ILE A 57 -10.66 -8.81 -16.70
N VAL A 58 -9.44 -8.29 -16.90
CA VAL A 58 -9.02 -7.77 -18.22
C VAL A 58 -8.97 -8.89 -19.28
N GLU A 59 -8.50 -10.09 -18.93
CA GLU A 59 -8.48 -11.25 -19.83
C GLU A 59 -9.88 -11.71 -20.24
N ALA A 60 -10.88 -11.53 -19.36
CA ALA A 60 -12.29 -11.76 -19.67
C ALA A 60 -12.90 -10.70 -20.62
N GLY A 61 -12.15 -9.64 -20.97
CA GLY A 61 -12.55 -8.65 -21.97
C GLY A 61 -13.12 -7.34 -21.41
N TYR A 62 -13.07 -7.16 -20.09
CA TYR A 62 -13.46 -5.90 -19.45
C TYR A 62 -12.35 -4.85 -19.55
N THR A 63 -12.75 -3.58 -19.48
CA THR A 63 -11.87 -2.41 -19.53
C THR A 63 -12.11 -1.50 -18.33
N ASP A 64 -11.19 -0.58 -18.04
CA ASP A 64 -11.28 0.37 -16.90
C ASP A 64 -11.57 -0.34 -15.57
N VAL A 65 -10.80 -1.39 -15.30
CA VAL A 65 -10.99 -2.24 -14.13
C VAL A 65 -10.37 -1.57 -12.90
N GLY A 66 -11.14 -1.48 -11.83
CA GLY A 66 -10.68 -1.03 -10.52
C GLY A 66 -11.15 -1.99 -9.45
N VAL A 67 -10.23 -2.60 -8.72
CA VAL A 67 -10.54 -3.47 -7.57
C VAL A 67 -10.19 -2.74 -6.29
N GLY A 68 -11.15 -2.67 -5.38
CA GLY A 68 -11.00 -2.10 -4.05
C GLY A 68 -11.44 -3.08 -2.98
N HIS A 69 -10.78 -3.04 -1.83
CA HIS A 69 -11.19 -3.74 -0.63
C HIS A 69 -11.47 -2.73 0.47
N ILE A 70 -12.64 -2.81 1.08
CA ILE A 70 -13.07 -1.95 2.17
C ILE A 70 -13.42 -2.83 3.36
N MET A 71 -12.58 -2.78 4.39
CA MET A 71 -12.94 -3.31 5.71
C MET A 71 -13.83 -2.29 6.40
N SER A 72 -15.09 -2.65 6.63
CA SER A 72 -15.96 -1.83 7.47
C SER A 72 -15.51 -1.90 8.92
N THR A 73 -15.72 -0.82 9.69
CA THR A 73 -15.48 -0.80 11.15
C THR A 73 -16.30 -1.84 11.91
N SER A 74 -17.34 -2.40 11.29
CA SER A 74 -18.14 -3.51 11.82
C SER A 74 -17.51 -4.90 11.59
N GLY A 75 -16.34 -4.98 10.95
CA GLY A 75 -15.67 -6.24 10.61
C GLY A 75 -16.28 -6.97 9.43
N PHE A 76 -17.01 -6.25 8.56
CA PHE A 76 -17.52 -6.80 7.30
C PHE A 76 -16.52 -6.51 6.20
N ASP A 77 -16.14 -7.55 5.48
CA ASP A 77 -15.19 -7.46 4.37
C ASP A 77 -15.95 -7.32 3.06
N THR A 78 -15.84 -6.12 2.47
CA THR A 78 -16.51 -5.77 1.21
C THR A 78 -15.48 -5.60 0.10
N VAL A 79 -15.61 -6.41 -0.95
CA VAL A 79 -14.82 -6.25 -2.17
C VAL A 79 -15.65 -5.49 -3.19
N THR A 80 -15.11 -4.36 -3.66
CA THR A 80 -15.73 -3.54 -4.70
C THR A 80 -14.96 -3.70 -6.00
N VAL A 81 -15.65 -4.06 -7.08
CA VAL A 81 -15.08 -4.15 -8.42
C VAL A 81 -15.81 -3.16 -9.31
N MET A 82 -15.07 -2.27 -9.95
CA MET A 82 -15.55 -1.39 -11.00
C MET A 82 -14.98 -1.87 -12.33
N ALA A 83 -15.81 -1.98 -13.35
CA ALA A 83 -15.38 -2.36 -14.68
C ALA A 83 -16.32 -1.80 -15.75
N VAL A 84 -15.82 -1.69 -16.97
CA VAL A 84 -16.56 -1.30 -18.16
C VAL A 84 -16.50 -2.44 -19.16
N GLU A 85 -17.67 -2.98 -19.52
CA GLU A 85 -17.78 -4.04 -20.50
C GLU A 85 -18.24 -3.48 -21.85
N PRO A 86 -17.64 -3.89 -22.98
CA PRO A 86 -18.10 -3.50 -24.30
C PRO A 86 -19.49 -4.06 -24.67
N SER A 87 -19.92 -5.13 -24.01
CA SER A 87 -21.23 -5.79 -24.21
C SER A 87 -22.17 -5.46 -23.05
N THR A 88 -23.49 -5.40 -23.30
CA THR A 88 -24.49 -5.10 -22.25
C THR A 88 -25.23 -6.35 -21.76
N THR A 89 -24.69 -7.53 -22.06
CA THR A 89 -25.40 -8.79 -21.78
C THR A 89 -25.00 -9.44 -20.46
N ASP A 90 -23.82 -9.13 -19.91
CA ASP A 90 -23.49 -9.54 -18.55
C ASP A 90 -23.97 -8.49 -17.55
N GLU A 91 -24.60 -8.96 -16.49
CA GLU A 91 -25.10 -8.12 -15.39
C GLU A 91 -24.07 -8.01 -14.24
N GLY A 92 -22.82 -8.41 -14.49
CA GLY A 92 -21.73 -8.48 -13.52
C GLY A 92 -21.66 -9.80 -12.74
N ALA A 93 -22.43 -10.81 -13.16
CA ALA A 93 -22.45 -12.12 -12.51
C ALA A 93 -21.14 -12.88 -12.76
N GLU A 94 -20.55 -12.71 -13.94
CA GLU A 94 -19.25 -13.32 -14.27
C GLU A 94 -18.12 -12.71 -13.44
N ILE A 95 -18.11 -11.37 -13.25
CA ILE A 95 -17.17 -10.70 -12.35
C ILE A 95 -17.34 -11.20 -10.91
N ALA A 96 -18.58 -11.26 -10.40
CA ALA A 96 -18.83 -11.74 -9.04
C ALA A 96 -18.33 -13.18 -8.84
N ARG A 97 -18.53 -14.05 -9.84
CA ARG A 97 -17.99 -15.41 -9.85
C ARG A 97 -16.47 -15.41 -9.83
N LEU A 98 -15.83 -14.57 -10.65
CA LEU A 98 -14.37 -14.50 -10.73
C LEU A 98 -13.75 -14.05 -9.40
N VAL A 99 -14.36 -13.08 -8.73
CA VAL A 99 -13.98 -12.65 -7.37
C VAL A 99 -14.17 -13.80 -6.40
N TRP A 100 -15.32 -14.49 -6.44
CA TRP A 100 -15.61 -15.65 -5.59
C TRP A 100 -14.63 -16.81 -5.81
N ASP A 101 -14.13 -17.03 -7.02
CA ASP A 101 -13.21 -18.14 -7.29
C ASP A 101 -11.74 -17.76 -7.05
N THR A 102 -11.38 -16.48 -7.10
CA THR A 102 -9.97 -16.03 -7.13
C THR A 102 -9.51 -15.35 -5.84
N TYR A 103 -10.40 -14.66 -5.12
CA TYR A 103 -10.00 -13.94 -3.91
C TYR A 103 -9.59 -14.93 -2.80
N PRO A 104 -8.47 -14.71 -2.10
CA PRO A 104 -7.99 -15.70 -1.12
C PRO A 104 -8.74 -15.62 0.20
N ASP A 105 -9.10 -14.42 0.62
CA ASP A 105 -9.73 -14.19 1.93
C ASP A 105 -11.25 -14.40 1.90
N GLU A 106 -11.86 -14.53 3.08
CA GLU A 106 -13.31 -14.53 3.21
C GLU A 106 -13.89 -13.16 2.80
N VAL A 107 -15.00 -13.19 2.06
CA VAL A 107 -15.69 -11.97 1.62
C VAL A 107 -17.15 -12.10 1.99
N ASP A 108 -17.67 -11.10 2.71
CA ASP A 108 -19.06 -11.06 3.14
C ASP A 108 -19.97 -10.49 2.06
N GLU A 109 -19.48 -9.50 1.32
CA GLU A 109 -20.21 -8.81 0.26
C GLU A 109 -19.30 -8.45 -0.91
N VAL A 110 -19.78 -8.69 -2.12
CA VAL A 110 -19.15 -8.22 -3.36
C VAL A 110 -20.05 -7.19 -4.01
N VAL A 111 -19.51 -6.01 -4.28
CA VAL A 111 -20.19 -4.93 -4.99
C VAL A 111 -19.55 -4.78 -6.37
N VAL A 112 -20.28 -5.13 -7.42
CA VAL A 112 -19.84 -4.99 -8.81
C VAL A 112 -20.51 -3.76 -9.42
N THR A 113 -19.71 -2.83 -9.93
CA THR A 113 -20.18 -1.67 -10.70
C THR A 113 -19.76 -1.84 -12.15
N LEU A 114 -20.72 -2.22 -12.99
CA LEU A 114 -20.51 -2.46 -14.40
C LEU A 114 -21.20 -1.39 -15.23
N ASN A 115 -20.46 -0.70 -16.11
CA ASN A 115 -21.01 0.36 -16.97
C ASN A 115 -21.79 1.44 -16.17
N GLY A 116 -21.36 1.72 -14.93
CA GLY A 116 -22.00 2.66 -14.02
C GLY A 116 -23.22 2.11 -13.26
N VAL A 117 -23.60 0.85 -13.47
CA VAL A 117 -24.68 0.18 -12.72
C VAL A 117 -24.07 -0.70 -11.63
N SER A 118 -24.39 -0.39 -10.37
CA SER A 118 -23.92 -1.16 -9.22
C SER A 118 -24.92 -2.27 -8.84
N ARG A 119 -24.38 -3.45 -8.59
CA ARG A 119 -25.07 -4.62 -8.04
C ARG A 119 -24.26 -5.13 -6.86
N SER A 120 -24.91 -5.61 -5.81
CA SER A 120 -24.21 -6.30 -4.73
C SER A 120 -24.75 -7.71 -4.52
N ALA A 121 -23.86 -8.60 -4.09
CA ALA A 121 -24.17 -9.97 -3.74
C ALA A 121 -23.53 -10.31 -2.40
N THR A 122 -24.32 -10.86 -1.47
CA THR A 122 -23.82 -11.33 -0.18
C THR A 122 -23.19 -12.71 -0.29
N ARG A 123 -22.39 -13.11 0.70
CA ARG A 123 -21.80 -14.46 0.83
C ARG A 123 -22.83 -15.56 0.60
N ASP A 124 -24.01 -15.46 1.22
CA ASP A 124 -25.07 -16.46 1.08
C ASP A 124 -25.60 -16.54 -0.36
N GLN A 125 -25.76 -15.39 -1.02
CA GLN A 125 -26.21 -15.34 -2.42
C GLN A 125 -25.15 -15.91 -3.38
N MET A 126 -23.88 -15.60 -3.15
CA MET A 126 -22.77 -16.16 -3.92
C MET A 126 -22.63 -17.66 -3.69
N LEU A 127 -22.75 -18.12 -2.45
CA LEU A 127 -22.74 -19.55 -2.11
C LEU A 127 -23.90 -20.30 -2.77
N GLN A 128 -25.08 -19.69 -2.82
CA GLN A 128 -26.25 -20.27 -3.48
C GLN A 128 -26.10 -20.28 -5.01
N ALA A 129 -25.50 -19.24 -5.60
CA ALA A 129 -25.36 -19.09 -7.05
C ALA A 129 -24.18 -19.90 -7.63
N PHE A 130 -23.03 -19.90 -6.96
CA PHE A 130 -21.77 -20.45 -7.46
C PHE A 130 -21.32 -21.71 -6.72
N GLY A 131 -21.90 -21.98 -5.55
CA GLY A 131 -21.56 -23.15 -4.73
C GLY A 131 -20.44 -22.89 -3.72
N PRO A 132 -20.04 -23.93 -2.97
CA PRO A 132 -19.00 -23.85 -1.95
C PRO A 132 -17.67 -23.39 -2.53
N ARG A 133 -17.03 -22.44 -1.87
CA ARG A 133 -15.73 -21.93 -2.27
C ARG A 133 -14.62 -22.91 -1.88
N PRO A 134 -13.68 -23.23 -2.78
CA PRO A 134 -12.42 -23.83 -2.38
C PRO A 134 -11.55 -22.74 -1.75
N LEU A 135 -11.83 -22.39 -0.49
CA LEU A 135 -10.92 -21.55 0.28
C LEU A 135 -9.56 -22.25 0.28
N GLN A 136 -8.53 -21.59 -0.26
CA GLN A 136 -7.17 -22.05 -0.04
C GLN A 136 -6.93 -21.98 1.47
N PRO A 137 -6.40 -23.04 2.09
CA PRO A 137 -6.04 -22.97 3.50
C PRO A 137 -5.09 -21.80 3.67
N ASN A 138 -5.51 -20.79 4.42
CA ASN A 138 -4.72 -19.59 4.61
C ASN A 138 -3.44 -20.01 5.38
N PRO A 139 -2.25 -19.99 4.76
CA PRO A 139 -1.03 -20.37 5.46
C PRO A 139 -0.75 -19.45 6.64
N ASP A 140 -1.40 -18.27 6.69
CA ASP A 140 -1.25 -17.29 7.76
C ASP A 140 -2.14 -17.60 8.98
N GLU A 141 -3.23 -18.36 8.84
CA GLU A 141 -4.01 -18.85 10.00
C GLU A 141 -3.32 -20.03 10.70
N ASP A 142 -2.52 -20.81 9.96
CA ASP A 142 -1.64 -21.85 10.50
C ASP A 142 -0.21 -21.35 10.73
N THR A 143 0.07 -20.04 10.60
CA THR A 143 1.37 -19.51 10.98
C THR A 143 1.47 -19.54 12.50
N ASP A 144 1.95 -20.68 12.98
CA ASP A 144 2.29 -20.95 14.35
C ASP A 144 3.04 -19.73 14.90
N LEU A 145 2.64 -19.23 16.08
CA LEU A 145 3.29 -18.09 16.73
C LEU A 145 4.82 -18.25 16.78
N GLY A 146 5.30 -19.50 16.78
CA GLY A 146 6.71 -19.86 16.65
C GLY A 146 7.38 -19.41 15.34
N ASP A 147 6.70 -19.47 14.21
CA ASP A 147 7.26 -19.11 12.90
C ASP A 147 7.32 -17.59 12.69
N ILE A 148 6.33 -16.86 13.22
CA ILE A 148 6.39 -15.39 13.35
C ILE A 148 7.56 -15.01 14.25
N LEU A 149 7.70 -15.65 15.42
CA LEU A 149 8.80 -15.36 16.34
C LEU A 149 10.16 -15.68 15.70
N LEU A 150 10.27 -16.78 14.96
CA LEU A 150 11.49 -17.17 14.25
C LEU A 150 11.86 -16.15 13.17
N ARG A 151 10.90 -15.70 12.36
CA ARG A 151 11.11 -14.63 11.37
C ARG A 151 11.54 -13.33 12.04
N VAL A 152 10.89 -12.93 13.13
CA VAL A 152 11.23 -11.71 13.89
C VAL A 152 12.64 -11.79 14.48
N VAL A 153 12.98 -12.92 15.11
CA VAL A 153 14.32 -13.15 15.69
C VAL A 153 15.38 -13.18 14.58
N GLY A 154 15.10 -13.85 13.46
CA GLY A 154 15.98 -13.90 12.30
C GLY A 154 16.23 -12.51 11.71
N ALA A 155 15.18 -11.72 11.49
CA ALA A 155 15.27 -10.35 11.02
C ALA A 155 16.05 -9.46 11.98
N ALA A 156 15.82 -9.58 13.29
CA ALA A 156 16.56 -8.84 14.31
C ALA A 156 18.06 -9.19 14.30
N LEU A 157 18.41 -10.47 14.16
CA LEU A 157 19.79 -10.93 14.06
C LEU A 157 20.49 -10.35 12.80
N VAL A 158 19.83 -10.43 11.65
CA VAL A 158 20.33 -9.86 10.39
C VAL A 158 20.55 -8.35 10.53
N LEU A 159 19.61 -7.63 11.16
CA LEU A 159 19.73 -6.20 11.42
C LEU A 159 20.93 -5.87 12.33
N VAL A 160 21.14 -6.63 13.40
CA VAL A 160 22.29 -6.45 14.31
C VAL A 160 23.61 -6.67 13.58
N VAL A 161 23.71 -7.71 12.76
CA VAL A 161 24.90 -8.00 11.94
C VAL A 161 25.17 -6.86 10.96
N LEU A 162 24.14 -6.37 10.26
CA LEU A 162 24.24 -5.22 9.36
C LEU A 162 24.76 -3.97 10.09
N ILE A 163 24.23 -3.65 11.26
CA ILE A 163 24.68 -2.51 12.07
C ILE A 163 26.15 -2.65 12.45
N LYS A 164 26.59 -3.85 12.86
CA LYS A 164 27.99 -4.13 13.22
C LYS A 164 28.92 -3.99 12.02
N VAL A 165 28.58 -4.56 10.88
CA VAL A 165 29.37 -4.47 9.63
C VAL A 165 29.48 -3.03 9.17
N LEU A 166 28.37 -2.28 9.15
CA LEU A 166 28.37 -0.86 8.79
C LEU A 166 29.21 0.00 9.76
N SER A 167 29.19 -0.34 11.05
CA SER A 167 30.00 0.33 12.07
C SER A 167 31.49 0.05 11.90
N LEU A 168 31.87 -1.18 11.54
CA LEU A 168 33.26 -1.57 11.27
C LEU A 168 33.77 -0.90 9.99
N LEU A 169 33.01 -0.96 8.90
CA LEU A 169 33.36 -0.29 7.64
C LEU A 169 33.50 1.23 7.83
N GLY A 170 32.61 1.84 8.62
CA GLY A 170 32.68 3.25 8.96
C GLY A 170 33.85 3.64 9.87
N ARG A 171 34.43 2.69 10.62
CA ARG A 171 35.67 2.90 11.40
C ARG A 171 36.92 2.70 10.54
N LEU A 172 36.91 1.70 9.64
CA LEU A 172 38.04 1.45 8.74
C LEU A 172 38.23 2.58 7.72
N GLY A 173 37.17 3.06 7.08
CA GLY A 173 37.27 4.15 6.09
C GLY A 173 37.56 5.54 6.69
N ARG A 174 37.81 5.63 8.01
CA ARG A 174 38.11 6.88 8.72
C ARG A 174 39.53 6.88 9.31
N ARG A 175 40.27 5.78 9.18
CA ARG A 175 41.72 5.72 9.40
C ARG A 175 42.41 5.86 8.05
#